data_AF-X0UVM0-F1
#
_entry.id   AF-X0UVM0-F1
#
_cell.length_a   1.000
_cell.length_b   1.000
_cell.length_c   1.000
_cell.angle_alpha   90.00
_cell.angle_beta   90.00
_cell.angle_gamma   90.00
#
_symmetry.space_group_name_H-M   'P 1'
#
loop_
_entity.id
_entity.type
_entity.pdbx_description
1 polymer ?
#
loop_
_entity_poly.entity_id
_entity_poly.type
_entity_poly.pdbx_seq_one_letter_code
_entity_poly.pdbx_strand_id
1 'polypeptide(L)'
;CDGERYTLDWDRPQSIGKLRAFYGVAGAVLKAYAWVMSLGAAGLLEVSKVSVLNNNYLLKRMLEIPGVTAPYAKGRHRIEQVRYSWEDLCAETGVHSEDIGLRAADFGVHYWTSHHPFVVSEPCTLEPTESFSKADLDEYAAIMRHVAEEARTDPETVRTAPHNSTVHRADHASLDDPSQWAITWRAFQKKREQAEG
;
A
#
# COMPACT_ATOMS: atom_id res chain seq x y z
N CYS A 1 27.38 -27.93 9.84
CA CYS A 1 28.34 -26.93 10.35
C CYS A 1 29.21 -27.64 11.36
N ASP A 2 30.48 -27.84 11.04
CA ASP A 2 31.48 -28.47 11.92
C ASP A 2 32.22 -27.45 12.80
N GLY A 3 31.73 -26.19 12.83
CA GLY A 3 32.35 -25.08 13.56
C GLY A 3 33.40 -24.31 12.76
N GLU A 4 33.88 -24.86 11.64
CA GLU A 4 34.87 -24.20 10.75
C GLU A 4 34.29 -23.90 9.36
N ARG A 5 33.34 -24.71 8.89
CA ARG A 5 32.73 -24.58 7.57
C ARG A 5 31.22 -24.74 7.59
N TYR A 6 30.57 -23.92 6.78
CA TYR A 6 29.17 -24.08 6.43
C TYR A 6 29.04 -25.09 5.29
N THR A 7 28.12 -26.05 5.46
CA THR A 7 27.82 -27.09 4.48
C THR A 7 26.32 -27.14 4.21
N LEU A 8 25.96 -27.58 3.01
CA LEU A 8 24.57 -27.85 2.66
C LEU A 8 24.21 -29.25 3.14
N ASP A 9 23.10 -29.33 3.88
CA ASP A 9 22.61 -30.59 4.43
C ASP A 9 21.41 -31.10 3.62
N TRP A 10 21.62 -32.22 2.95
CA TRP A 10 20.66 -32.86 2.06
C TRP A 10 20.02 -34.13 2.65
N ASP A 11 20.53 -34.62 3.78
CA ASP A 11 20.00 -35.84 4.43
C ASP A 11 18.81 -35.48 5.31
N ARG A 12 17.69 -35.21 4.65
CA ARG A 12 16.44 -34.75 5.26
C ARG A 12 15.32 -35.71 4.85
N PRO A 13 15.18 -36.90 5.47
CA PRO A 13 14.21 -37.93 5.05
C PRO A 13 12.74 -37.49 5.21
N GLN A 14 12.47 -36.48 6.03
CA GLN A 14 11.14 -35.87 6.20
C GLN A 14 10.92 -34.64 5.29
N SER A 15 11.90 -34.29 4.46
CA SER A 15 11.77 -33.17 3.53
C SER A 15 10.72 -33.47 2.47
N ILE A 16 9.94 -32.45 2.10
CA ILE A 16 9.02 -32.50 0.95
C ILE A 16 9.76 -32.35 -0.40
N GLY A 17 11.09 -32.22 -0.37
CA GLY A 17 11.92 -32.02 -1.56
C GLY A 17 12.13 -30.53 -1.92
N LYS A 18 12.61 -30.27 -3.14
CA LYS A 18 12.87 -28.91 -3.63
C LYS A 18 11.59 -28.25 -4.14
N LEU A 19 11.24 -27.10 -3.57
CA LEU A 19 10.14 -26.25 -4.04
C LEU A 19 10.56 -25.30 -5.17
N ARG A 20 11.84 -24.90 -5.23
CA ARG A 20 12.39 -23.95 -6.21
C ARG A 20 13.84 -24.30 -6.55
N ALA A 21 14.34 -23.69 -7.63
CA ALA A 21 15.74 -23.85 -8.04
C ALA A 21 16.70 -23.26 -6.99
N PHE A 22 17.90 -23.87 -6.91
CA PHE A 22 18.99 -23.46 -6.01
C PHE A 22 18.55 -23.36 -4.53
N TYR A 23 18.84 -22.23 -3.88
CA TYR A 23 18.68 -22.00 -2.43
C TYR A 23 17.83 -20.75 -2.13
N GLY A 24 17.05 -20.28 -3.11
CA GLY A 24 16.34 -19.01 -3.05
C GLY A 24 17.13 -17.85 -3.67
N VAL A 25 16.73 -16.62 -3.32
CA VAL A 25 17.27 -15.39 -3.92
C VAL A 25 18.41 -14.84 -3.06
N ALA A 26 19.64 -15.24 -3.35
CA ALA A 26 20.82 -14.92 -2.54
C ALA A 26 20.99 -13.42 -2.23
N GLY A 27 20.73 -12.55 -3.21
CA GLY A 27 20.83 -11.10 -3.00
C GLY A 27 19.82 -10.55 -1.99
N ALA A 28 18.62 -11.12 -1.89
CA ALA A 28 17.63 -10.71 -0.89
C ALA A 28 18.08 -11.12 0.52
N VAL A 29 18.62 -12.34 0.67
CA VAL A 29 19.18 -12.84 1.93
C VAL A 29 20.33 -11.96 2.40
N LEU A 30 21.24 -11.58 1.49
CA LEU A 30 22.38 -10.72 1.82
C LEU A 30 21.93 -9.33 2.30
N LYS A 31 20.94 -8.72 1.66
CA LYS A 31 20.38 -7.43 2.09
C LYS A 31 19.76 -7.51 3.48
N ALA A 32 18.94 -8.54 3.73
CA ALA A 32 18.32 -8.75 5.04
C ALA A 32 19.38 -8.99 6.13
N TYR A 33 20.39 -9.81 5.85
CA TYR A 33 21.51 -10.03 6.76
C TYR A 33 22.26 -8.73 7.06
N ALA A 34 22.64 -7.95 6.03
CA ALA A 34 23.32 -6.68 6.21
C ALA A 34 22.50 -5.69 7.06
N TRP A 35 21.19 -5.61 6.85
CA TRP A 35 20.30 -4.76 7.64
C TRP A 35 20.21 -5.20 9.11
N VAL A 36 19.99 -6.49 9.37
CA VAL A 36 19.97 -7.07 10.73
C VAL A 36 21.30 -6.82 11.45
N MET A 37 22.41 -7.07 10.78
CA MET A 37 23.74 -6.91 11.37
C MET A 37 24.11 -5.44 11.61
N SER A 38 23.64 -4.52 10.77
CA SER A 38 23.90 -3.08 10.94
C SER A 38 23.16 -2.49 12.14
N LEU A 39 21.94 -2.96 12.42
CA LEU A 39 21.12 -2.48 13.54
C LEU A 39 21.43 -3.21 14.86
N GLY A 40 21.73 -4.51 14.77
CA GLY A 40 21.83 -5.38 15.93
C GLY A 40 20.51 -5.53 16.70
N ALA A 41 20.52 -6.31 17.77
CA ALA A 41 19.31 -6.61 18.54
C ALA A 41 18.63 -5.35 19.13
N ALA A 42 19.42 -4.39 19.62
CA ALA A 42 18.89 -3.15 20.17
C ALA A 42 18.25 -2.26 19.09
N GLY A 43 18.89 -2.12 17.92
CA GLY A 43 18.34 -1.34 16.82
C GLY A 43 17.07 -1.96 16.25
N LEU A 44 17.01 -3.29 16.12
CA LEU A 44 15.80 -3.99 15.69
C LEU A 44 14.63 -3.80 16.67
N LEU A 45 14.90 -3.81 17.98
CA LEU A 45 13.88 -3.50 18.98
C LEU A 45 13.38 -2.05 18.84
N GLU A 46 14.28 -1.10 18.56
CA GLU A 46 13.90 0.30 18.37
C GLU A 46 13.06 0.49 17.10
N VAL A 47 13.45 -0.14 15.98
CA VAL A 47 12.65 -0.20 14.74
C VAL A 47 11.21 -0.62 15.04
N SER A 48 11.02 -1.73 15.78
CA SER A 48 9.68 -2.20 16.11
C SER A 48 8.91 -1.20 16.98
N LYS A 49 9.55 -0.58 17.97
CA LYS A 49 8.90 0.43 18.83
C LYS A 49 8.47 1.66 18.06
N VAL A 50 9.35 2.19 17.20
CA VAL A 50 9.08 3.39 16.40
C VAL A 50 8.01 3.11 15.36
N SER A 51 8.02 1.95 14.70
CA SER A 51 6.94 1.54 13.78
C SER A 51 5.57 1.55 14.48
N VAL A 52 5.48 0.95 15.67
CA VAL A 52 4.24 0.96 16.46
C VAL A 52 3.84 2.38 16.91
N LEU A 53 4.82 3.20 17.32
CA LEU A 53 4.57 4.58 17.73
C LEU A 53 4.04 5.42 16.56
N ASN A 54 4.71 5.36 15.40
CA ASN A 54 4.31 6.07 14.18
C ASN A 54 2.91 5.65 13.74
N ASN A 55 2.59 4.36 13.81
CA ASN A 55 1.28 3.85 13.45
C ASN A 55 0.16 4.38 14.39
N ASN A 56 0.37 4.39 15.71
CA ASN A 56 -0.61 4.94 16.64
C ASN A 56 -0.70 6.48 16.57
N TYR A 57 0.40 7.15 16.25
CA TYR A 57 0.42 8.60 15.98
C TYR A 57 -0.43 8.94 14.76
N LEU A 58 -0.17 8.28 13.61
CA LEU A 58 -0.94 8.48 12.39
C LEU A 58 -2.41 8.11 12.59
N LEU A 59 -2.71 7.03 13.32
CA LEU A 59 -4.09 6.67 13.71
C LEU A 59 -4.81 7.83 14.39
N LYS A 60 -4.15 8.47 15.38
CA LYS A 60 -4.77 9.60 16.07
C LYS A 60 -5.04 10.76 15.12
N ARG A 61 -4.10 11.09 14.23
CA ARG A 61 -4.24 12.17 13.23
C ARG A 61 -5.34 11.89 12.21
N MET A 62 -5.41 10.66 11.70
CA MET A 62 -6.42 10.24 10.73
C MET A 62 -7.83 10.30 11.34
N LEU A 63 -8.01 9.88 12.59
CA LEU A 63 -9.31 9.96 13.29
C LEU A 63 -9.74 11.40 13.65
N GLU A 64 -8.86 12.39 13.52
CA GLU A 64 -9.21 13.82 13.61
C GLU A 64 -9.77 14.38 12.29
N ILE A 65 -9.78 13.58 11.22
CA ILE A 65 -10.34 13.97 9.92
C ILE A 65 -11.81 13.52 9.89
N PRO A 66 -12.77 14.44 9.69
CA PRO A 66 -14.18 14.09 9.59
C PRO A 66 -14.45 13.10 8.45
N GLY A 67 -15.19 12.04 8.73
CA GLY A 67 -15.50 10.97 7.77
C GLY A 67 -14.56 9.77 7.79
N VAL A 68 -13.46 9.82 8.56
CA VAL A 68 -12.59 8.66 8.80
C VAL A 68 -13.03 7.92 10.06
N THR A 69 -13.16 6.60 9.95
CA THR A 69 -13.30 5.72 11.12
C THR A 69 -12.24 4.61 11.11
N ALA A 70 -12.02 3.97 12.26
CA ALA A 70 -11.13 2.80 12.39
C ALA A 70 -11.86 1.67 13.12
N PRO A 71 -12.69 0.87 12.40
CA PRO A 71 -13.64 -0.07 13.01
C PRO A 71 -13.02 -1.06 14.00
N TYR A 72 -11.78 -1.50 13.74
CA TYR A 72 -11.08 -2.50 14.56
C TYR A 72 -10.05 -1.91 15.54
N ALA A 73 -10.09 -0.59 15.79
CA ALA A 73 -9.16 0.09 16.68
C ALA A 73 -9.80 0.57 18.00
N LYS A 74 -11.13 0.49 18.16
CA LYS A 74 -11.83 1.01 19.35
C LYS A 74 -11.32 0.35 20.63
N GLY A 75 -10.75 1.16 21.53
CA GLY A 75 -10.25 0.73 22.84
C GLY A 75 -9.00 -0.16 22.81
N ARG A 76 -8.28 -0.23 21.69
CA ARG A 76 -7.06 -1.05 21.53
C ARG A 76 -5.94 -0.26 20.88
N HIS A 77 -4.72 -0.45 21.35
CA HIS A 77 -3.53 0.00 20.64
C HIS A 77 -3.29 -0.90 19.42
N ARG A 78 -2.91 -0.28 18.31
CA ARG A 78 -2.57 -1.01 17.08
C ARG A 78 -1.06 -1.27 17.05
N ILE A 79 -0.64 -2.31 16.36
CA ILE A 79 0.80 -2.66 16.24
C ILE A 79 1.37 -1.83 15.08
N GLU A 80 1.60 -2.42 13.92
CA GLU A 80 2.28 -1.76 12.79
C GLU A 80 1.31 -1.16 11.76
N GLN A 81 0.04 -1.60 11.73
CA GLN A 81 -0.90 -1.21 10.68
C GLN A 81 -2.33 -1.01 11.21
N VAL A 82 -3.08 -0.10 10.57
CA VAL A 82 -4.51 0.14 10.84
C VAL A 82 -5.34 0.10 9.57
N ARG A 83 -6.52 -0.53 9.68
CA ARG A 83 -7.58 -0.47 8.68
C ARG A 83 -8.57 0.62 9.04
N TYR A 84 -8.67 1.61 8.18
CA TYR A 84 -9.62 2.72 8.26
C TYR A 84 -10.78 2.50 7.28
N SER A 85 -11.81 3.31 7.44
CA SER A 85 -12.97 3.40 6.56
C SER A 85 -13.27 4.86 6.26
N TRP A 86 -13.55 5.14 4.99
CA TRP A 86 -14.13 6.40 4.50
C TRP A 86 -15.64 6.30 4.24
N GLU A 87 -16.31 5.26 4.76
CA GLU A 87 -17.73 5.00 4.53
C GLU A 87 -18.61 6.22 4.83
N ASP A 88 -18.35 6.91 5.94
CA ASP A 88 -19.09 8.11 6.32
C ASP A 88 -18.89 9.25 5.31
N LEU A 89 -17.65 9.48 4.85
CA LEU A 89 -17.35 10.50 3.85
C LEU A 89 -17.97 10.15 2.48
N CYS A 90 -17.91 8.89 2.09
CA CYS A 90 -18.51 8.40 0.86
C CYS A 90 -20.04 8.51 0.88
N ALA A 91 -20.67 8.20 2.01
CA ALA A 91 -22.12 8.38 2.17
C ALA A 91 -22.53 9.87 2.10
N GLU A 92 -21.68 10.77 2.58
CA GLU A 92 -21.88 12.22 2.55
C GLU A 92 -21.70 12.81 1.15
N THR A 93 -20.64 12.43 0.44
CA THR A 93 -20.16 13.15 -0.75
C THR A 93 -20.27 12.34 -2.05
N GLY A 94 -20.41 11.02 -1.96
CA GLY A 94 -20.29 10.09 -3.08
C GLY A 94 -18.88 9.98 -3.65
N VAL A 95 -17.84 10.39 -2.90
CA VAL A 95 -16.43 10.22 -3.26
C VAL A 95 -15.91 8.94 -2.62
N HIS A 96 -15.33 8.05 -3.42
CA HIS A 96 -14.87 6.75 -2.96
C HIS A 96 -13.42 6.79 -2.47
N SER A 97 -13.02 5.79 -1.68
CA SER A 97 -11.65 5.61 -1.18
C SER A 97 -10.61 5.59 -2.30
N GLU A 98 -10.96 5.05 -3.46
CA GLU A 98 -10.08 5.06 -4.64
C GLU A 98 -9.90 6.47 -5.20
N ASP A 99 -10.96 7.27 -5.29
CA ASP A 99 -10.89 8.66 -5.77
C ASP A 99 -10.00 9.50 -4.84
N ILE A 100 -10.12 9.29 -3.52
CA ILE A 100 -9.23 9.90 -2.52
C ILE A 100 -7.77 9.52 -2.78
N GLY A 101 -7.50 8.26 -3.10
CA GLY A 101 -6.15 7.78 -3.41
C GLY A 101 -5.57 8.40 -4.68
N LEU A 102 -6.38 8.50 -5.74
CA LEU A 102 -5.99 9.16 -6.99
C LEU A 102 -5.72 10.66 -6.78
N ARG A 103 -6.55 11.32 -5.96
CA ARG A 103 -6.33 12.72 -5.62
C ARG A 103 -5.10 12.92 -4.73
N ALA A 104 -4.83 12.02 -3.79
CA ALA A 104 -3.61 12.07 -2.98
C ALA A 104 -2.33 11.96 -3.84
N ALA A 105 -2.38 11.25 -4.97
CA ALA A 105 -1.25 11.16 -5.90
C ALA A 105 -0.84 12.52 -6.50
N ASP A 106 -1.78 13.47 -6.62
CA ASP A 106 -1.46 14.84 -7.09
C ASP A 106 -0.56 15.63 -6.12
N PHE A 107 -0.47 15.18 -4.87
CA PHE A 107 0.41 15.71 -3.84
C PHE A 107 1.71 14.89 -3.69
N GLY A 108 1.93 13.90 -4.57
CA GLY A 108 3.13 13.08 -4.57
C GLY A 108 3.17 12.00 -3.47
N VAL A 109 2.05 11.71 -2.81
CA VAL A 109 1.97 10.66 -1.79
C VAL A 109 1.26 9.42 -2.31
N HIS A 110 1.73 8.25 -1.86
CA HIS A 110 1.09 6.99 -2.16
C HIS A 110 -0.04 6.70 -1.16
N TYR A 111 -1.19 6.28 -1.67
CA TYR A 111 -2.33 5.87 -0.88
C TYR A 111 -2.50 4.35 -0.92
N TRP A 112 -2.52 3.72 0.26
CA TRP A 112 -2.66 2.27 0.36
C TRP A 112 -4.13 1.90 0.49
N THR A 113 -4.71 1.44 -0.62
CA THR A 113 -6.01 0.78 -0.60
C THR A 113 -5.90 -0.53 0.18
N SER A 114 -7.01 -0.93 0.83
CA SER A 114 -7.03 -2.25 1.46
C SER A 114 -7.02 -3.35 0.41
N HIS A 115 -6.64 -4.57 0.80
CA HIS A 115 -6.72 -5.75 -0.07
C HIS A 115 -8.04 -6.50 0.11
N HIS A 116 -8.45 -7.21 -0.93
CA HIS A 116 -9.57 -8.14 -0.88
C HIS A 116 -9.32 -9.26 0.17
N PRO A 117 -10.34 -9.71 0.94
CA PRO A 117 -11.74 -9.29 0.90
C PRO A 117 -11.98 -7.94 1.59
N PHE A 118 -12.78 -7.08 0.94
CA PHE A 118 -13.17 -5.78 1.48
C PHE A 118 -14.26 -5.94 2.54
N VAL A 119 -13.86 -6.37 3.74
CA VAL A 119 -14.78 -6.55 4.89
C VAL A 119 -15.16 -5.20 5.53
N VAL A 120 -14.37 -4.16 5.25
CA VAL A 120 -14.63 -2.77 5.67
C VAL A 120 -15.02 -1.98 4.42
N SER A 121 -16.13 -1.25 4.49
CA SER A 121 -16.58 -0.34 3.43
C SER A 121 -15.57 0.78 3.20
N GLU A 122 -15.40 1.21 1.96
CA GLU A 122 -14.48 2.29 1.56
C GLU A 122 -13.11 2.26 2.27
N PRO A 123 -12.38 1.14 2.20
CA PRO A 123 -11.33 0.89 3.15
C PRO A 123 -9.99 1.47 2.71
N CYS A 124 -9.19 1.91 3.68
CA CYS A 124 -7.77 2.23 3.48
C CYS A 124 -6.93 1.59 4.58
N THR A 125 -5.72 1.16 4.24
CA THR A 125 -4.84 0.45 5.17
C THR A 125 -3.48 1.11 5.18
N LEU A 126 -3.25 2.00 6.15
CA LEU A 126 -2.01 2.76 6.23
C LEU A 126 -1.03 2.09 7.19
N GLU A 127 0.24 2.09 6.80
CA GLU A 127 1.37 1.53 7.54
C GLU A 127 2.58 2.46 7.40
N PRO A 128 2.82 3.35 8.36
CA PRO A 128 3.88 4.35 8.25
C PRO A 128 5.28 3.81 8.54
N THR A 129 5.42 2.59 9.08
CA THR A 129 6.70 1.99 9.50
C THR A 129 7.55 2.91 10.39
N GLU A 130 8.82 2.58 10.62
CA GLU A 130 9.73 3.35 11.47
C GLU A 130 10.53 4.43 10.73
N SER A 131 10.66 4.31 9.40
CA SER A 131 11.61 5.10 8.63
C SER A 131 11.15 6.54 8.35
N PHE A 132 9.86 6.82 8.47
CA PHE A 132 9.29 8.14 8.25
C PHE A 132 9.37 9.02 9.49
N SER A 133 9.70 10.28 9.29
CA SER A 133 9.75 11.28 10.35
C SER A 133 8.35 11.71 10.76
N LYS A 134 8.22 12.31 11.95
CA LYS A 134 6.96 12.92 12.38
C LYS A 134 6.45 13.97 11.39
N ALA A 135 7.35 14.72 10.75
CA ALA A 135 6.97 15.74 9.78
C ALA A 135 6.30 15.11 8.55
N ASP A 136 6.84 13.99 8.05
CA ASP A 136 6.24 13.25 6.93
C ASP A 136 4.84 12.74 7.29
N LEU A 137 4.64 12.26 8.53
CA LEU A 137 3.32 11.80 9.00
C LEU A 137 2.32 12.95 9.15
N ASP A 138 2.78 14.11 9.60
CA ASP A 138 1.94 15.31 9.69
C ASP A 138 1.54 15.81 8.30
N GLU A 139 2.47 15.84 7.35
CA GLU A 139 2.20 16.19 5.96
C GLU A 139 1.21 15.23 5.32
N TYR A 140 1.40 13.92 5.49
CA TYR A 140 0.48 12.90 4.99
C TYR A 140 -0.94 13.10 5.53
N ALA A 141 -1.08 13.29 6.86
CA ALA A 141 -2.38 13.51 7.47
C ALA A 141 -3.03 14.85 7.02
N ALA A 142 -2.22 15.88 6.77
CA ALA A 142 -2.70 17.15 6.23
C ALA A 142 -3.22 17.01 4.80
N ILE A 143 -2.51 16.27 3.94
CA ILE A 143 -2.97 15.94 2.58
C ILE A 143 -4.30 15.18 2.65
N MET A 144 -4.39 14.13 3.47
CA MET A 144 -5.62 13.36 3.62
C MET A 144 -6.80 14.22 4.10
N ARG A 145 -6.55 15.14 5.04
CA ARG A 145 -7.57 16.10 5.51
C ARG A 145 -8.01 17.03 4.40
N HIS A 146 -7.06 17.54 3.62
CA HIS A 146 -7.33 18.45 2.52
C HIS A 146 -8.16 17.78 1.43
N VAL A 147 -7.82 16.56 1.01
CA VAL A 147 -8.60 15.79 0.04
C VAL A 147 -10.01 15.48 0.56
N ALA A 148 -10.15 15.15 1.84
CA ALA A 148 -11.46 14.94 2.44
C ALA A 148 -12.32 16.22 2.50
N GLU A 149 -11.70 17.39 2.62
CA GLU A 149 -12.38 18.69 2.53
C GLU A 149 -12.77 19.00 1.09
N GLU A 150 -11.88 18.79 0.12
CA GLU A 150 -12.18 18.92 -1.31
C GLU A 150 -13.35 18.01 -1.71
N ALA A 151 -13.42 16.79 -1.18
CA ALA A 151 -14.55 15.90 -1.41
C ALA A 151 -15.91 16.51 -0.99
N ARG A 152 -15.94 17.40 0.01
CA ARG A 152 -17.15 18.10 0.44
C ARG A 152 -17.43 19.36 -0.34
N THR A 153 -16.39 20.15 -0.63
CA THR A 153 -16.55 21.47 -1.24
C THR A 153 -16.57 21.44 -2.76
N ASP A 154 -15.82 20.51 -3.35
CA ASP A 154 -15.65 20.32 -4.80
C ASP A 154 -15.35 18.84 -5.13
N PRO A 155 -16.34 17.94 -4.97
CA PRO A 155 -16.15 16.50 -5.16
C PRO A 155 -15.68 16.12 -6.57
N GLU A 156 -16.01 16.93 -7.58
CA GLU A 156 -15.61 16.66 -8.96
C GLU A 156 -14.09 16.76 -9.15
N THR A 157 -13.43 17.69 -8.48
CA THR A 157 -11.96 17.78 -8.47
C THR A 157 -11.33 16.49 -7.95
N VAL A 158 -11.93 15.85 -6.96
CA VAL A 158 -11.44 14.57 -6.41
C VAL A 158 -11.74 13.40 -7.36
N ARG A 159 -12.95 13.32 -7.92
CA ARG A 159 -13.36 12.22 -8.85
C ARG A 159 -12.57 12.20 -10.16
N THR A 160 -12.24 13.38 -10.66
CA THR A 160 -11.53 13.54 -11.94
C THR A 160 -10.01 13.50 -11.79
N ALA A 161 -9.50 13.41 -10.56
CA ALA A 161 -8.08 13.22 -10.27
C ALA A 161 -7.55 11.89 -10.86
N PRO A 162 -6.23 11.78 -11.11
CA PRO A 162 -5.19 12.78 -10.86
C PRO A 162 -5.07 13.84 -11.97
N HIS A 163 -4.72 15.06 -11.58
CA HIS A 163 -4.51 16.23 -12.47
C HIS A 163 -3.04 16.59 -12.69
N ASN A 164 -2.16 16.20 -11.78
CA ASN A 164 -0.72 16.51 -11.80
C ASN A 164 0.15 15.31 -12.18
N SER A 165 -0.47 14.16 -12.47
CA SER A 165 0.22 12.94 -12.89
C SER A 165 0.40 12.89 -14.41
N THR A 166 1.47 12.22 -14.86
CA THR A 166 1.73 12.01 -16.31
C THR A 166 0.71 11.08 -16.96
N VAL A 167 0.07 10.22 -16.18
CA VAL A 167 -1.00 9.33 -16.58
C VAL A 167 -2.21 9.63 -15.68
N HIS A 168 -3.36 9.87 -16.30
CA HIS A 168 -4.62 10.12 -15.61
C HIS A 168 -5.33 8.80 -15.25
N ARG A 169 -6.57 8.87 -14.79
CA ARG A 169 -7.38 7.70 -14.46
C ARG A 169 -7.41 6.70 -15.62
N ALA A 170 -6.94 5.49 -15.37
CA ALA A 170 -6.97 4.40 -16.34
C ALA A 170 -8.37 3.76 -16.36
N ASP A 171 -8.88 3.43 -17.55
CA ASP A 171 -10.12 2.69 -17.68
C ASP A 171 -9.88 1.19 -17.45
N HIS A 172 -10.37 0.71 -16.31
CA HIS A 172 -10.26 -0.69 -15.89
C HIS A 172 -11.28 -1.60 -16.59
N ALA A 173 -12.32 -1.09 -17.25
CA ALA A 173 -13.33 -1.94 -17.91
C ALA A 173 -12.70 -2.85 -18.99
N SER A 174 -11.65 -2.36 -19.66
CA SER A 174 -10.88 -3.15 -20.63
C SER A 174 -10.17 -4.36 -20.03
N LEU A 175 -9.90 -4.37 -18.72
CA LEU A 175 -9.26 -5.49 -18.03
C LEU A 175 -10.22 -6.68 -17.86
N ASP A 176 -11.53 -6.44 -17.84
CA ASP A 176 -12.55 -7.49 -17.72
C ASP A 176 -12.99 -8.07 -19.07
N ASP A 177 -12.57 -7.46 -20.19
CA ASP A 177 -12.81 -7.96 -21.54
C ASP A 177 -11.51 -8.44 -22.22
N PRO A 178 -11.24 -9.76 -22.22
CA PRO A 178 -10.10 -10.33 -22.92
C PRO A 178 -10.02 -9.99 -24.41
N SER A 179 -11.14 -9.62 -25.04
CA SER A 179 -11.17 -9.18 -26.43
C SER A 179 -10.47 -7.84 -26.63
N GLN A 180 -10.31 -7.01 -25.59
CA GLN A 180 -9.62 -5.72 -25.65
C GLN A 180 -8.13 -5.83 -25.33
N TRP A 181 -7.67 -6.94 -24.73
CA TRP A 181 -6.30 -7.06 -24.25
C TRP A 181 -5.26 -7.03 -25.38
N ALA A 182 -4.25 -6.18 -25.22
CA ALA A 182 -3.12 -6.07 -26.12
C ALA A 182 -1.79 -6.17 -25.37
N ILE A 183 -1.42 -7.40 -24.99
CA ILE A 183 -0.24 -7.69 -24.15
C ILE A 183 1.12 -7.54 -24.86
N THR A 184 1.12 -7.24 -26.17
CA THR A 184 2.31 -6.90 -26.93
C THR A 184 2.01 -5.73 -27.86
N TRP A 185 3.04 -4.95 -28.19
CA TRP A 185 2.92 -3.87 -29.18
C TRP A 185 2.37 -4.35 -30.52
N ARG A 186 2.80 -5.53 -30.99
CA ARG A 186 2.31 -6.13 -32.24
C ARG A 186 0.81 -6.47 -32.16
N ALA A 187 0.35 -7.01 -31.04
CA ALA A 187 -1.07 -7.31 -30.84
C ALA A 187 -1.92 -6.03 -30.80
N PHE A 188 -1.40 -4.96 -30.19
CA PHE A 188 -2.03 -3.65 -30.17
C PHE A 188 -2.21 -3.07 -31.58
N GLN A 189 -1.14 -3.06 -32.39
CA GLN A 189 -1.21 -2.55 -33.77
C GLN A 189 -2.25 -3.30 -34.61
N LYS A 190 -2.26 -4.64 -34.55
CA LYS A 190 -3.22 -5.46 -35.30
C LYS A 190 -4.68 -5.16 -34.92
N LYS A 191 -4.98 -4.96 -33.63
CA LYS A 191 -6.33 -4.64 -33.16
C LYS A 191 -6.76 -3.23 -33.58
N ARG A 192 -5.84 -2.27 -33.55
CA ARG A 192 -6.11 -0.90 -34.03
C ARG A 192 -6.43 -0.87 -35.52
N GLU A 193 -5.65 -1.55 -36.34
CA GLU A 193 -5.89 -1.66 -37.79
C GLU A 193 -7.27 -2.29 -38.11
N GLN A 194 -7.71 -3.26 -37.31
CA GLN A 194 -9.03 -3.90 -37.44
C GLN A 194 -10.20 -3.01 -36.99
N ALA A 195 -9.94 -2.01 -36.14
CA ALA A 195 -10.96 -1.07 -35.66
C ALA A 195 -11.10 0.16 -36.58
N GLU A 196 -10.08 0.46 -37.38
CA GLU A 196 -10.03 1.62 -38.30
C GLU A 196 -10.47 1.29 -39.74
N GLY A 197 -10.66 0.00 -40.09
CA GLY A 197 -11.10 -0.47 -41.41
C GLY A 197 -12.47 -1.12 -41.40
#